data_AF-A0A1M2VUU9-F1
#
_entry.id   AF-A0A1M2VUU9-F1
#
_cell.length_a   1.000
_cell.length_b   1.000
_cell.length_c   1.000
_cell.angle_alpha   90.00
_cell.angle_beta   90.00
_cell.angle_gamma   90.00
#
_symmetry.space_group_name_H-M   'P 1'
#
loop_
_entity.id
_entity.type
_entity.pdbx_description
1 polymer ?
#
loop_
_entity_poly.entity_id
_entity_poly.type
_entity_poly.pdbx_seq_one_letter_code
_entity_poly.pdbx_strand_id
1 'polypeptide(L)'
;MASEGKGVLVKADPIANTFREEIKSALAAAPRPPKLVGILATAAAPSRFYAEFTKKQCDALGVEFVLRTVGAAADETLAPGEGVEEAIIEANEDDGVDGIMVYYPIFGVQQDHYLQQIVSPYKDVEGLNFKFHYNLYHKSEVVGRPLAALLANDGARVFSVDIDSIQEYTKRPRQSAEQRKYHPRHVVHPSTLSLSECLALSDVVVSAVPSAAYKVKTSALKDGCVCLNVAADKNFETDVREKASLYLPTIGKVTIMMLLRNL
;
A
#
# COMPACT_ATOMS: atom_id res chain seq x y z
N MET A 1 4.00 -40.22 -8.37
CA MET A 1 5.07 -39.30 -7.95
C MET A 1 4.60 -37.90 -8.29
N ALA A 2 4.13 -37.14 -7.30
CA ALA A 2 3.76 -35.74 -7.54
C ALA A 2 5.04 -35.00 -7.95
N SER A 3 5.01 -34.25 -9.04
CA SER A 3 6.06 -33.26 -9.27
C SER A 3 6.07 -32.36 -8.03
N GLU A 4 7.16 -32.38 -7.26
CA GLU A 4 7.42 -31.44 -6.15
C GLU A 4 7.36 -30.03 -6.74
N GLY A 5 6.16 -29.46 -6.72
CA GLY A 5 5.80 -28.31 -7.54
C GLY A 5 5.98 -27.04 -6.74
N LYS A 6 6.85 -26.15 -7.23
CA LYS A 6 6.92 -24.76 -6.74
C LYS A 6 5.52 -24.18 -6.58
N GLY A 7 5.29 -23.46 -5.48
CA GLY A 7 4.02 -22.82 -5.16
C GLY A 7 3.43 -21.97 -6.28
N VAL A 8 2.13 -21.75 -6.16
CA VAL A 8 1.31 -21.09 -7.18
C VAL A 8 1.69 -19.61 -7.26
N LEU A 9 2.05 -19.18 -8.47
CA LEU A 9 2.22 -17.75 -8.76
C LEU A 9 0.85 -17.14 -9.04
N VAL A 10 0.44 -16.19 -8.21
CA VAL A 10 -0.83 -15.47 -8.37
C VAL A 10 -0.54 -14.12 -8.99
N LYS A 11 -1.28 -13.79 -10.05
CA LYS A 11 -1.26 -12.47 -10.67
C LYS A 11 -2.37 -11.63 -10.07
N ALA A 12 -2.12 -10.33 -9.89
CA ALA A 12 -3.14 -9.40 -9.42
C ALA A 12 -4.23 -9.10 -10.47
N ASP A 13 -4.00 -9.45 -11.74
CA ASP A 13 -4.90 -9.17 -12.86
C ASP A 13 -6.36 -9.61 -12.64
N PRO A 14 -6.67 -10.83 -12.19
CA PRO A 14 -8.07 -11.25 -12.01
C PRO A 14 -8.78 -10.42 -10.93
N ILE A 15 -8.07 -10.01 -9.87
CA ILE A 15 -8.62 -9.16 -8.81
C ILE A 15 -8.88 -7.76 -9.36
N ALA A 16 -7.89 -7.18 -10.07
CA ALA A 16 -8.02 -5.87 -10.69
C ALA A 16 -9.15 -5.82 -11.72
N ASN A 17 -9.38 -6.90 -12.46
CA ASN A 17 -10.43 -6.98 -13.48
C ASN A 17 -11.83 -6.85 -12.90
N THR A 18 -12.09 -7.34 -11.69
CA THR A 18 -13.40 -7.17 -11.03
C THR A 18 -13.74 -5.69 -10.88
N PHE A 19 -12.79 -4.88 -10.41
CA PHE A 19 -12.97 -3.45 -10.22
C PHE A 19 -12.90 -2.66 -11.51
N ARG A 20 -12.14 -3.14 -12.50
CA ARG A 20 -12.08 -2.55 -13.83
C ARG A 20 -13.45 -2.44 -14.46
N GLU A 21 -14.27 -3.49 -14.38
CA GLU A 21 -15.60 -3.49 -14.98
C GLU A 21 -16.57 -2.57 -14.20
N GLU A 22 -16.49 -2.53 -12.87
CA GLU A 22 -17.23 -1.57 -12.04
C GLU A 22 -16.91 -0.12 -12.45
N ILE A 23 -15.62 0.21 -12.56
CA ILE A 23 -15.14 1.54 -12.98
C ILE A 23 -15.63 1.90 -14.38
N LYS A 24 -15.52 0.99 -15.35
CA LYS A 24 -16.02 1.24 -16.72
C LYS A 24 -17.51 1.56 -16.74
N SER A 25 -18.32 0.82 -15.97
CA SER A 25 -19.75 1.11 -15.87
C SER A 25 -20.02 2.49 -15.25
N ALA A 26 -19.29 2.87 -14.21
CA ALA A 26 -19.41 4.20 -13.61
C ALA A 26 -18.98 5.32 -14.58
N LEU A 27 -17.85 5.16 -15.27
CA LEU A 27 -17.35 6.12 -16.25
C LEU A 27 -18.30 6.31 -17.43
N ALA A 28 -18.95 5.25 -17.90
CA ALA A 28 -19.94 5.33 -18.97
C ALA A 28 -21.21 6.12 -18.57
N ALA A 29 -21.51 6.17 -17.26
CA ALA A 29 -22.64 6.93 -16.72
C ALA A 29 -22.25 8.36 -16.31
N ALA A 30 -20.95 8.70 -16.31
CA ALA A 30 -20.47 10.01 -15.89
C ALA A 30 -20.79 11.07 -16.96
N PRO A 31 -21.14 12.31 -16.57
CA PRO A 31 -21.47 13.39 -17.50
C PRO A 31 -20.26 13.86 -18.33
N ARG A 32 -19.06 13.67 -17.79
CA ARG A 32 -17.78 13.92 -18.46
C ARG A 32 -16.73 12.92 -17.93
N PRO A 33 -15.65 12.66 -18.69
CA PRO A 33 -14.48 11.97 -18.14
C PRO A 33 -14.00 12.69 -16.87
N PRO A 34 -13.78 11.96 -15.76
CA PRO A 34 -13.20 12.55 -14.58
C PRO A 34 -11.72 12.84 -14.84
N LYS A 35 -11.21 13.88 -14.18
CA LYS A 35 -9.83 14.36 -14.30
C LYS A 35 -9.07 14.09 -13.01
N LEU A 36 -8.02 13.27 -13.13
CA LEU A 36 -7.06 12.97 -12.08
C LEU A 36 -5.76 13.75 -12.31
N VAL A 37 -5.35 14.55 -11.32
CA VAL A 37 -4.05 15.21 -11.31
C VAL A 37 -3.07 14.42 -10.46
N GLY A 38 -2.01 13.91 -11.09
CA GLY A 38 -0.86 13.34 -10.38
C GLY A 38 0.20 14.41 -10.14
N ILE A 39 0.74 14.53 -8.92
CA ILE A 39 1.77 15.51 -8.56
C ILE A 39 3.05 14.77 -8.17
N LEU A 40 4.08 14.87 -9.02
CA LEU A 40 5.37 14.23 -8.83
C LEU A 40 6.43 15.30 -8.54
N ALA A 41 7.09 15.21 -7.39
CA ALA A 41 8.00 16.25 -6.91
C ALA A 41 9.46 15.80 -6.69
N THR A 42 9.73 14.50 -6.86
CA THR A 42 11.08 13.92 -6.71
C THR A 42 11.55 13.26 -8.00
N ALA A 43 12.86 13.20 -8.20
CA ALA A 43 13.47 12.50 -9.33
C ALA A 43 13.51 10.96 -9.14
N ALA A 44 12.97 10.43 -8.04
CA ALA A 44 13.08 9.03 -7.69
C ALA A 44 12.45 8.12 -8.77
N ALA A 45 13.26 7.19 -9.30
CA ALA A 45 12.81 6.28 -10.35
C ALA A 45 11.54 5.48 -9.99
N PRO A 46 11.37 4.94 -8.75
CA PRO A 46 10.14 4.24 -8.38
C PRO A 46 8.88 5.10 -8.52
N SER A 47 8.93 6.37 -8.10
CA SER A 47 7.82 7.31 -8.18
C SER A 47 7.50 7.68 -9.64
N ARG A 48 8.53 7.90 -10.47
CA ARG A 48 8.37 8.12 -11.93
C ARG A 48 7.69 6.93 -12.61
N PHE A 49 8.17 5.71 -12.37
CA PHE A 49 7.57 4.51 -12.95
C PHE A 49 6.12 4.30 -12.49
N TYR A 50 5.83 4.58 -11.22
CA TYR A 50 4.47 4.48 -10.71
C TYR A 50 3.55 5.52 -11.36
N ALA A 51 4.02 6.75 -11.57
CA ALA A 51 3.25 7.79 -12.27
C ALA A 51 2.96 7.44 -13.73
N GLU A 52 3.94 6.91 -14.47
CA GLU A 52 3.75 6.41 -15.83
C GLU A 52 2.75 5.23 -15.86
N PHE A 53 2.81 4.37 -14.86
CA PHE A 53 1.91 3.23 -14.74
C PHE A 53 0.46 3.68 -14.45
N THR A 54 0.27 4.67 -13.56
CA THR A 54 -1.02 5.32 -13.31
C THR A 54 -1.58 5.92 -14.59
N LYS A 55 -0.78 6.73 -15.31
CA LYS A 55 -1.19 7.32 -16.60
C LYS A 55 -1.71 6.25 -17.56
N LYS A 56 -0.97 5.16 -17.74
CA LYS A 56 -1.35 4.06 -18.63
C LYS A 56 -2.68 3.42 -18.22
N GLN A 57 -2.99 3.31 -16.92
CA GLN A 57 -4.28 2.78 -16.48
C GLN A 57 -5.42 3.77 -16.71
N CYS A 58 -5.20 5.07 -16.45
CA CYS A 58 -6.18 6.12 -16.73
C CYS A 58 -6.54 6.17 -18.23
N ASP A 59 -5.53 6.21 -19.10
CA ASP A 59 -5.70 6.23 -20.56
C ASP A 59 -6.49 5.00 -21.03
N ALA A 60 -6.21 3.83 -20.46
CA ALA A 60 -6.90 2.58 -20.81
C ALA A 60 -8.37 2.53 -20.33
N LEU A 61 -8.77 3.40 -19.41
CA LEU A 61 -10.13 3.48 -18.87
C LEU A 61 -10.90 4.71 -19.34
N GLY A 62 -10.24 5.65 -20.01
CA GLY A 62 -10.86 6.91 -20.44
C GLY A 62 -10.96 7.94 -19.32
N VAL A 63 -10.09 7.86 -18.31
CA VAL A 63 -9.93 8.90 -17.28
C VAL A 63 -8.92 9.92 -17.78
N GLU A 64 -9.23 11.21 -17.69
CA GLU A 64 -8.28 12.26 -18.04
C GLU A 64 -7.18 12.32 -16.97
N PHE A 65 -5.93 12.07 -17.34
CA PHE A 65 -4.81 12.12 -16.41
C PHE A 65 -3.82 13.23 -16.77
N VAL A 66 -3.59 14.12 -15.81
CA VAL A 66 -2.60 15.20 -15.92
C VAL A 66 -1.49 14.97 -14.91
N LEU A 67 -0.29 14.71 -15.39
CA LEU A 67 0.90 14.64 -14.53
C LEU A 67 1.53 16.03 -14.41
N ARG A 68 1.47 16.62 -13.23
CA ARG A 68 2.21 17.84 -12.86
C ARG A 68 3.55 17.43 -12.24
N THR A 69 4.63 17.79 -12.89
CA THR A 69 5.99 17.64 -12.36
C THR A 69 6.44 18.95 -11.73
N VAL A 70 6.98 18.89 -10.52
CA VAL A 70 7.52 20.05 -9.78
C VAL A 70 8.86 19.68 -9.12
N GLY A 71 9.59 20.68 -8.60
CA GLY A 71 10.89 20.51 -7.94
C GLY A 71 11.85 19.61 -8.73
N ALA A 72 12.55 18.75 -8.02
CA ALA A 72 13.50 17.80 -8.60
C ALA A 72 12.91 16.87 -9.69
N ALA A 73 11.58 16.68 -9.75
CA ALA A 73 10.97 15.90 -10.83
C ALA A 73 10.93 16.65 -12.16
N ALA A 74 10.73 17.98 -12.11
CA ALA A 74 10.68 18.87 -13.25
C ALA A 74 12.09 19.32 -13.69
N ASP A 75 12.93 19.67 -12.72
CA ASP A 75 14.30 20.12 -12.92
C ASP A 75 15.16 19.62 -11.76
N GLU A 76 16.15 18.77 -12.05
CA GLU A 76 17.03 18.15 -11.04
C GLU A 76 17.90 19.17 -10.27
N THR A 77 17.98 20.42 -10.74
CA THR A 77 18.67 21.50 -10.03
C THR A 77 17.86 22.09 -8.88
N LEU A 78 16.54 21.85 -8.85
CA LEU A 78 15.63 22.32 -7.80
C LEU A 78 15.60 21.38 -6.60
N ALA A 79 15.16 21.89 -5.45
CA ALA A 79 15.02 21.04 -4.27
C ALA A 79 13.92 19.97 -4.49
N PRO A 80 14.08 18.75 -3.95
CA PRO A 80 12.98 17.78 -3.90
C PRO A 80 11.76 18.40 -3.23
N GLY A 81 10.59 18.33 -3.88
CA GLY A 81 9.37 18.89 -3.32
C GLY A 81 9.14 20.39 -3.53
N GLU A 82 10.07 21.13 -4.13
CA GLU A 82 9.86 22.55 -4.44
C GLU A 82 8.62 22.73 -5.34
N GLY A 83 7.68 23.61 -4.97
CA GLY A 83 6.45 23.85 -5.73
C GLY A 83 5.32 22.83 -5.50
N VAL A 84 5.50 21.83 -4.62
CA VAL A 84 4.49 20.78 -4.42
C VAL A 84 3.23 21.28 -3.73
N GLU A 85 3.38 22.15 -2.74
CA GLU A 85 2.24 22.70 -2.00
C GLU A 85 1.39 23.59 -2.90
N GLU A 86 2.02 24.44 -3.70
CA GLU A 86 1.36 25.29 -4.70
C GLU A 86 0.63 24.44 -5.73
N ALA A 87 1.26 23.38 -6.25
CA ALA A 87 0.61 22.48 -7.20
C ALA A 87 -0.62 21.77 -6.61
N ILE A 88 -0.59 21.41 -5.32
CA ILE A 88 -1.75 20.83 -4.62
C ILE A 88 -2.85 21.89 -4.48
N ILE A 89 -2.52 23.11 -4.06
CA ILE A 89 -3.48 24.20 -3.87
C ILE A 89 -4.17 24.55 -5.19
N GLU A 90 -3.41 24.71 -6.27
CA GLU A 90 -3.97 24.98 -7.61
C GLU A 90 -4.90 23.85 -8.08
N ALA A 91 -4.55 22.58 -7.84
CA ALA A 91 -5.40 21.45 -8.20
C ALA A 91 -6.66 21.36 -7.32
N ASN A 92 -6.57 21.78 -6.06
CA ASN A 92 -7.72 21.89 -5.17
C ASN A 92 -8.71 22.94 -5.66
N GLU A 93 -8.24 24.06 -6.19
CA GLU A 93 -9.08 25.17 -6.67
C GLU A 93 -9.61 24.99 -8.10
N ASP A 94 -9.02 24.09 -8.91
CA ASP A 94 -9.51 23.77 -10.26
C ASP A 94 -10.80 22.93 -10.22
N ASP A 95 -11.97 23.53 -10.47
CA ASP A 95 -13.28 22.86 -10.55
C ASP A 95 -13.33 21.75 -11.63
N GLY A 96 -12.40 21.75 -12.59
CA GLY A 96 -12.26 20.70 -13.58
C GLY A 96 -11.52 19.46 -13.06
N VAL A 97 -10.90 19.51 -11.88
CA VAL A 97 -10.17 18.39 -11.27
C VAL A 97 -11.06 17.66 -10.28
N ASP A 98 -11.21 16.36 -10.46
CA ASP A 98 -12.04 15.50 -9.60
C ASP A 98 -11.20 14.75 -8.55
N GLY A 99 -9.92 14.51 -8.85
CA GLY A 99 -9.02 13.80 -7.94
C GLY A 99 -7.58 14.28 -8.03
N ILE A 100 -6.86 14.13 -6.92
CA ILE A 100 -5.46 14.49 -6.73
C ILE A 100 -4.73 13.30 -6.12
N MET A 101 -3.59 12.95 -6.71
CA MET A 101 -2.68 11.92 -6.23
C MET A 101 -1.27 12.52 -6.09
N VAL A 102 -0.62 12.34 -4.94
CA VAL A 102 0.70 12.90 -4.68
C VAL A 102 1.71 11.76 -4.49
N TYR A 103 2.80 11.77 -5.27
CA TYR A 103 3.77 10.67 -5.25
C TYR A 103 4.80 10.83 -4.13
N TYR A 104 4.47 10.27 -2.96
CA TYR A 104 5.35 10.17 -1.79
C TYR A 104 6.41 9.06 -1.90
N PRO A 105 7.49 9.08 -1.10
CA PRO A 105 7.89 10.15 -0.16
C PRO A 105 8.52 11.35 -0.88
N ILE A 106 8.41 12.54 -0.28
CA ILE A 106 9.00 13.78 -0.81
C ILE A 106 10.03 14.34 0.18
N PHE A 107 9.57 14.70 1.38
CA PHE A 107 10.39 15.33 2.43
C PHE A 107 10.60 14.43 3.66
N GLY A 108 9.86 13.32 3.74
CA GLY A 108 9.81 12.45 4.90
C GLY A 108 8.55 12.65 5.74
N VAL A 109 8.38 11.79 6.76
CA VAL A 109 7.11 11.53 7.44
C VAL A 109 6.33 12.80 7.82
N GLN A 110 6.94 13.72 8.57
CA GLN A 110 6.20 14.85 9.15
C GLN A 110 5.70 15.85 8.10
N GLN A 111 6.53 16.20 7.12
CA GLN A 111 6.16 17.18 6.09
C GLN A 111 5.30 16.55 5.00
N ASP A 112 5.51 15.27 4.67
CA ASP A 112 4.62 14.53 3.79
C ASP A 112 3.21 14.42 4.40
N HIS A 113 3.10 14.22 5.72
CA HIS A 113 1.81 14.27 6.42
C HIS A 113 1.11 15.62 6.31
N TYR A 114 1.87 16.72 6.40
CA TYR A 114 1.32 18.06 6.20
C TYR A 114 0.73 18.19 4.79
N LEU A 115 1.48 17.80 3.75
CA LEU A 115 1.00 17.82 2.36
C LEU A 115 -0.28 16.97 2.17
N GLN A 116 -0.35 15.79 2.79
CA GLN A 116 -1.56 14.95 2.77
C GLN A 116 -2.80 15.69 3.33
N GLN A 117 -2.61 16.62 4.27
CA GLN A 117 -3.72 17.38 4.86
C GLN A 117 -4.16 18.57 3.99
N ILE A 118 -3.29 19.04 3.10
CA ILE A 118 -3.60 20.12 2.16
C ILE A 118 -4.47 19.61 1.03
N VAL A 119 -4.32 18.35 0.62
CA VAL A 119 -5.21 17.74 -0.38
C VAL A 119 -6.64 17.79 0.12
N SER A 120 -7.52 18.41 -0.68
CA SER A 120 -8.94 18.53 -0.35
C SER A 120 -9.53 17.15 -0.11
N PRO A 121 -10.27 16.92 0.99
CA PRO A 121 -10.92 15.63 1.22
C PRO A 121 -11.86 15.20 0.08
N TYR A 122 -12.39 16.14 -0.71
CA TYR A 122 -13.27 15.79 -1.83
C TYR A 122 -12.53 15.36 -3.09
N LYS A 123 -11.22 15.63 -3.17
CA LYS A 123 -10.34 15.26 -4.28
C LYS A 123 -9.25 14.26 -3.86
N ASP A 124 -9.22 13.86 -2.60
CA ASP A 124 -8.25 12.92 -2.04
C ASP A 124 -8.64 11.47 -2.38
N VAL A 125 -8.24 11.03 -3.59
CA VAL A 125 -8.51 9.67 -4.08
C VAL A 125 -7.66 8.61 -3.39
N GLU A 126 -6.59 9.02 -2.69
CA GLU A 126 -5.73 8.13 -1.90
C GLU A 126 -6.27 7.91 -0.48
N GLY A 127 -7.16 8.79 -0.01
CA GLY A 127 -7.79 8.72 1.31
C GLY A 127 -6.82 9.03 2.45
N LEU A 128 -5.76 9.80 2.21
CA LEU A 128 -4.69 10.10 3.16
C LEU A 128 -5.00 11.31 4.07
N ASN A 129 -6.04 12.07 3.76
CA ASN A 129 -6.49 13.17 4.59
C ASN A 129 -7.02 12.64 5.94
N PHE A 130 -6.73 13.35 7.02
CA PHE A 130 -7.10 12.97 8.39
C PHE A 130 -8.61 12.75 8.55
N LYS A 131 -9.45 13.43 7.76
CA LYS A 131 -10.90 13.25 7.76
C LYS A 131 -11.27 11.79 7.47
N PHE A 132 -10.58 11.13 6.55
CA PHE A 132 -10.81 9.73 6.21
C PHE A 132 -10.13 8.78 7.18
N HIS A 133 -8.87 9.08 7.56
CA HIS A 133 -8.16 8.31 8.58
C HIS A 133 -8.90 8.26 9.93
N TYR A 134 -9.62 9.32 10.29
CA TYR A 134 -10.42 9.36 11.51
C TYR A 134 -11.70 8.50 11.41
N ASN A 135 -12.37 8.55 10.25
CA ASN A 135 -13.61 7.81 10.00
C ASN A 135 -13.37 6.30 9.80
N LEU A 136 -12.16 5.91 9.41
CA LEU A 136 -11.71 4.51 9.27
C LEU A 136 -11.24 3.88 10.60
N TYR A 137 -11.68 4.40 11.76
CA TYR A 137 -11.26 4.06 13.12
C TYR A 137 -10.01 4.80 13.62
N HIS A 138 -10.13 5.43 14.79
CA HIS A 138 -9.00 5.90 15.60
C HIS A 138 -7.91 4.81 15.79
N LYS A 139 -6.85 4.86 14.98
CA LYS A 139 -5.40 4.92 15.37
C LYS A 139 -4.49 4.55 14.18
N SER A 140 -3.71 5.54 13.74
CA SER A 140 -2.62 5.51 12.73
C SER A 140 -1.34 4.82 13.25
N GLU A 141 -0.37 4.35 12.46
CA GLU A 141 0.58 5.15 11.64
C GLU A 141 0.60 4.74 10.15
N VAL A 142 -0.52 5.07 9.49
CA VAL A 142 -0.92 5.02 8.08
C VAL A 142 -1.45 3.70 7.52
N VAL A 143 -0.73 2.56 7.46
CA VAL A 143 -1.34 1.34 6.84
C VAL A 143 -1.01 0.02 7.55
N GLY A 144 0.25 -0.21 7.90
CA GLY A 144 0.69 -1.50 8.45
C GLY A 144 0.07 -1.83 9.82
N ARG A 145 0.10 -0.87 10.75
CA ARG A 145 -0.48 -1.05 12.09
C ARG A 145 -2.02 -1.12 12.07
N PRO A 146 -2.75 -0.26 11.33
CA PRO A 146 -4.19 -0.42 11.14
C PRO A 146 -4.56 -1.81 10.59
N LEU A 147 -3.86 -2.29 9.56
CA LEU A 147 -4.09 -3.62 9.00
C LEU A 147 -3.85 -4.72 10.03
N ALA A 148 -2.75 -4.64 10.80
CA ALA A 148 -2.45 -5.59 11.85
C ALA A 148 -3.54 -5.62 12.95
N ALA A 149 -4.04 -4.45 13.35
CA ALA A 149 -5.12 -4.32 14.32
C ALA A 149 -6.45 -4.90 13.83
N LEU A 150 -6.81 -4.65 12.56
CA LEU A 150 -8.01 -5.20 11.92
C LEU A 150 -7.95 -6.73 11.88
N LEU A 151 -6.87 -7.28 11.32
CA LEU A 151 -6.66 -8.74 11.25
C LEU A 151 -6.66 -9.38 12.64
N ALA A 152 -6.02 -8.75 13.63
CA ALA A 152 -6.00 -9.27 15.00
C ALA A 152 -7.37 -9.21 15.68
N ASN A 153 -8.18 -8.18 15.37
CA ASN A 153 -9.57 -8.13 15.83
C ASN A 153 -10.43 -9.26 15.25
N ASP A 154 -10.11 -9.74 14.05
CA ASP A 154 -10.75 -10.91 13.43
C ASP A 154 -10.13 -12.25 13.90
N GLY A 155 -9.19 -12.20 14.84
CA GLY A 155 -8.65 -13.38 15.53
C GLY A 155 -7.27 -13.82 15.05
N ALA A 156 -6.67 -13.10 14.09
CA ALA A 156 -5.29 -13.34 13.69
C ALA A 156 -4.31 -13.01 14.83
N ARG A 157 -3.14 -13.64 14.78
CA ARG A 157 -1.96 -13.23 15.55
C ARG A 157 -1.03 -12.56 14.54
N VAL A 158 -0.77 -11.26 14.71
CA VAL A 158 -0.02 -10.49 13.72
C VAL A 158 1.28 -9.98 14.33
N PHE A 159 2.38 -10.18 13.62
CA PHE A 159 3.68 -9.57 13.93
C PHE A 159 3.90 -8.39 12.98
N SER A 160 3.78 -7.17 13.50
CA SER A 160 4.08 -5.94 12.78
C SER A 160 5.56 -5.62 12.95
N VAL A 161 6.33 -5.68 11.87
CA VAL A 161 7.78 -5.47 11.86
C VAL A 161 8.10 -4.10 11.27
N ASP A 162 8.93 -3.35 11.97
CA ASP A 162 9.58 -2.11 11.53
C ASP A 162 11.11 -2.30 11.59
N ILE A 163 11.88 -1.32 11.10
CA ILE A 163 13.35 -1.40 11.03
C ILE A 163 13.99 -1.74 12.38
N ASP A 164 13.49 -1.13 13.45
CA ASP A 164 14.06 -1.26 14.80
C ASP A 164 13.13 -1.93 15.82
N SER A 165 11.93 -2.38 15.41
CA SER A 165 10.96 -2.92 16.35
C SER A 165 10.03 -3.98 15.78
N ILE A 166 9.57 -4.89 16.64
CA ILE A 166 8.53 -5.85 16.31
C ILE A 166 7.44 -5.76 17.36
N GLN A 167 6.21 -5.54 16.91
CA GLN A 167 5.02 -5.53 17.75
C GLN A 167 4.13 -6.72 17.43
N GLU A 168 3.58 -7.35 18.45
CA GLU A 168 2.65 -8.45 18.32
C GLU A 168 1.24 -7.96 18.68
N TYR A 169 0.30 -8.15 17.74
CA TYR A 169 -1.12 -7.88 17.88
C TYR A 169 -1.86 -9.21 18.00
N THR A 170 -2.64 -9.39 19.06
CA THR A 170 -3.36 -10.64 19.29
C THR A 170 -4.57 -10.46 20.19
N LYS A 171 -5.61 -11.26 19.98
CA LYS A 171 -6.70 -11.44 20.96
C LYS A 171 -6.44 -12.60 21.93
N ARG A 172 -5.40 -13.41 21.69
CA ARG A 172 -5.11 -14.61 22.47
C ARG A 172 -4.37 -14.25 23.77
N PRO A 173 -4.80 -14.75 24.93
CA PRO A 173 -4.07 -14.55 26.19
C PRO A 173 -2.72 -15.27 26.16
N ARG A 174 -1.67 -14.65 26.73
CA ARG A 174 -0.29 -15.20 26.78
C ARG A 174 -0.14 -16.36 27.77
N GLN A 175 -0.96 -16.41 28.82
CA GLN A 175 -0.87 -17.39 29.89
C GLN A 175 -2.28 -17.79 30.35
N SER A 176 -2.81 -18.87 29.77
CA SER A 176 -3.75 -19.81 30.42
C SER A 176 -4.32 -20.76 29.35
N ALA A 177 -3.86 -22.01 29.36
CA ALA A 177 -4.49 -23.09 28.60
C ALA A 177 -5.93 -23.39 29.10
N GLU A 178 -6.28 -22.90 30.29
CA GLU A 178 -7.51 -23.25 31.01
C GLU A 178 -8.67 -22.27 30.80
N GLN A 179 -8.42 -21.06 30.28
CA GLN A 179 -9.49 -20.13 29.91
C GLN A 179 -9.31 -19.68 28.45
N ARG A 180 -10.00 -20.37 27.54
CA ARG A 180 -10.13 -20.04 26.10
C ARG A 180 -10.93 -18.74 25.85
N LYS A 181 -10.80 -17.73 26.72
CA LYS A 181 -11.50 -16.47 26.55
C LYS A 181 -10.56 -15.48 25.87
N TYR A 182 -10.83 -15.23 24.59
CA TYR A 182 -10.18 -14.15 23.85
C TYR A 182 -10.41 -12.80 24.55
N HIS A 183 -9.43 -11.90 24.44
CA HIS A 183 -9.64 -10.50 24.82
C HIS A 183 -10.77 -9.89 23.96
N PRO A 184 -11.58 -8.97 24.53
CA PRO A 184 -12.71 -8.36 23.80
C PRO A 184 -12.25 -7.56 22.56
N ARG A 185 -11.02 -7.07 22.59
CA ARG A 185 -10.31 -6.38 21.50
C ARG A 185 -8.87 -6.88 21.43
N HIS A 186 -8.19 -6.69 20.31
CA HIS A 186 -6.78 -6.99 20.22
C HIS A 186 -6.00 -6.23 21.31
N VAL A 187 -4.94 -6.87 21.79
CA VAL A 187 -3.91 -6.22 22.61
C VAL A 187 -2.63 -6.14 21.78
N VAL A 188 -1.83 -5.12 22.07
CA VAL A 188 -0.56 -4.87 21.39
C VAL A 188 0.55 -4.86 22.43
N HIS A 189 1.64 -5.55 22.13
CA HIS A 189 2.82 -5.55 22.98
C HIS A 189 4.09 -5.72 22.14
N PRO A 190 5.25 -5.24 22.64
CA PRO A 190 6.52 -5.58 22.04
C PRO A 190 6.71 -7.11 21.97
N SER A 191 7.25 -7.57 20.84
CA SER A 191 7.67 -8.95 20.66
C SER A 191 9.13 -9.10 21.04
N THR A 192 9.48 -10.21 21.69
CA THR A 192 10.87 -10.60 21.97
C THR A 192 11.44 -11.50 20.88
N LEU A 193 10.62 -11.89 19.89
CA LEU A 193 11.04 -12.73 18.78
C LEU A 193 11.83 -11.92 17.77
N SER A 194 12.85 -12.54 17.18
CA SER A 194 13.54 -12.05 16.00
C SER A 194 12.66 -12.10 14.75
N LEU A 195 13.02 -11.35 13.71
CA LEU A 195 12.35 -11.42 12.41
C LEU A 195 12.29 -12.85 11.86
N SER A 196 13.39 -13.61 11.96
CA SER A 196 13.43 -14.99 11.44
C SER A 196 12.45 -15.91 12.17
N GLU A 197 12.29 -15.74 13.49
CA GLU A 197 11.32 -16.51 14.27
C GLU A 197 9.89 -16.11 13.93
N CYS A 198 9.61 -14.82 13.76
CA CYS A 198 8.31 -14.36 13.28
C CYS A 198 7.97 -14.97 11.92
N LEU A 199 8.90 -14.94 10.96
CA LEU A 199 8.71 -15.51 9.62
C LEU A 199 8.46 -17.02 9.65
N ALA A 200 9.16 -17.76 10.51
CA ALA A 200 9.00 -19.21 10.66
C ALA A 200 7.65 -19.60 11.29
N LEU A 201 7.02 -18.69 12.04
CA LEU A 201 5.69 -18.89 12.64
C LEU A 201 4.54 -18.45 11.73
N SER A 202 4.83 -17.64 10.71
CA SER A 202 3.80 -16.92 9.96
C SER A 202 3.23 -17.76 8.80
N ASP A 203 1.91 -17.97 8.82
CA ASP A 203 1.18 -18.61 7.71
C ASP A 203 1.04 -17.67 6.51
N VAL A 204 1.06 -16.36 6.75
CA VAL A 204 0.99 -15.31 5.72
C VAL A 204 2.07 -14.28 6.00
N VAL A 205 2.87 -13.95 5.00
CA VAL A 205 3.94 -12.95 5.07
C VAL A 205 3.68 -11.86 4.03
N VAL A 206 3.48 -10.64 4.50
CA VAL A 206 3.30 -9.44 3.67
C VAL A 206 4.56 -8.58 3.79
N SER A 207 5.19 -8.25 2.66
CA SER A 207 6.36 -7.37 2.64
C SER A 207 6.07 -6.11 1.84
N ALA A 208 6.36 -4.95 2.44
CA ALA A 208 6.10 -3.62 1.89
C ALA A 208 7.31 -2.68 2.09
N VAL A 209 8.52 -3.22 2.13
CA VAL A 209 9.74 -2.43 2.38
C VAL A 209 10.13 -1.68 1.10
N PRO A 210 10.18 -0.33 1.10
CA PRO A 210 10.46 0.48 -0.09
C PRO A 210 11.98 0.52 -0.37
N SER A 211 12.60 -0.65 -0.52
CA SER A 211 14.03 -0.77 -0.79
C SER A 211 14.35 -1.99 -1.64
N ALA A 212 14.97 -1.74 -2.79
CA ALA A 212 15.50 -2.78 -3.66
C ALA A 212 16.56 -3.66 -2.98
N ALA A 213 17.27 -3.13 -1.98
CA ALA A 213 18.30 -3.84 -1.22
C ALA A 213 17.72 -4.85 -0.22
N TYR A 214 16.45 -4.68 0.18
CA TYR A 214 15.81 -5.57 1.14
C TYR A 214 15.30 -6.85 0.47
N LYS A 215 15.56 -8.00 1.11
CA LYS A 215 15.04 -9.32 0.72
C LYS A 215 14.66 -10.14 1.95
N VAL A 216 13.46 -10.68 1.95
CA VAL A 216 12.98 -11.73 2.86
C VAL A 216 13.65 -13.02 2.43
N LYS A 217 14.43 -13.60 3.34
CA LYS A 217 15.14 -14.86 3.10
C LYS A 217 14.15 -16.01 3.02
N THR A 218 14.16 -16.75 1.91
CA THR A 218 13.29 -17.91 1.69
C THR A 218 13.48 -18.95 2.79
N SER A 219 14.73 -19.14 3.25
CA SER A 219 15.05 -20.09 4.33
C SER A 219 14.35 -19.79 5.66
N ALA A 220 14.00 -18.53 5.93
CA ALA A 220 13.35 -18.11 7.18
C ALA A 220 11.82 -18.27 7.15
N LEU A 221 11.21 -18.45 5.98
CA LEU A 221 9.76 -18.59 5.84
C LEU A 221 9.26 -19.93 6.40
N LYS A 222 7.99 -20.02 6.75
CA LYS A 222 7.33 -21.29 7.07
C LYS A 222 7.00 -22.07 5.80
N ASP A 223 7.17 -23.40 5.80
CA ASP A 223 6.74 -24.24 4.68
C ASP A 223 5.23 -24.10 4.44
N GLY A 224 4.86 -23.86 3.18
CA GLY A 224 3.48 -23.69 2.76
C GLY A 224 2.88 -22.31 3.06
N CYS A 225 3.66 -21.33 3.54
CA CYS A 225 3.15 -19.99 3.79
C CYS A 225 2.65 -19.29 2.51
N VAL A 226 1.82 -18.26 2.68
CA VAL A 226 1.43 -17.35 1.61
C VAL A 226 2.33 -16.12 1.65
N CYS A 227 2.91 -15.74 0.52
CA CYS A 227 3.77 -14.56 0.41
C CYS A 227 3.14 -13.49 -0.49
N LEU A 228 3.06 -12.26 0.02
CA LEU A 228 2.46 -11.11 -0.66
C LEU A 228 3.48 -9.96 -0.71
N ASN A 229 3.87 -9.56 -1.91
CA ASN A 229 4.75 -8.42 -2.13
C ASN A 229 3.92 -7.17 -2.47
N VAL A 230 3.91 -6.23 -1.53
CA VAL A 230 3.19 -4.96 -1.63
C VAL A 230 4.10 -3.83 -2.10
N ALA A 231 5.41 -3.92 -1.85
CA ALA A 231 6.38 -2.95 -2.32
C ALA A 231 6.47 -2.89 -3.86
N ALA A 232 6.91 -1.75 -4.38
CA ALA A 232 7.28 -1.61 -5.79
C ALA A 232 8.49 -2.50 -6.12
N ASP A 233 9.44 -2.59 -5.19
CA ASP A 233 10.57 -3.50 -5.27
C ASP A 233 10.19 -4.94 -4.95
N LYS A 234 10.93 -5.90 -5.52
CA LYS A 234 10.78 -7.32 -5.18
C LYS A 234 11.41 -7.58 -3.82
N ASN A 235 10.63 -7.66 -2.74
CA ASN A 235 11.15 -7.91 -1.40
C ASN A 235 11.38 -9.40 -1.09
N PHE A 236 11.06 -10.34 -1.98
CA PHE A 236 11.32 -11.77 -1.75
C PHE A 236 12.46 -12.27 -2.65
N GLU A 237 13.20 -13.27 -2.17
CA GLU A 237 14.19 -13.98 -2.98
C GLU A 237 13.53 -14.71 -4.16
N THR A 238 14.29 -14.97 -5.22
CA THR A 238 13.78 -15.53 -6.48
C THR A 238 13.26 -16.96 -6.34
N ASP A 239 13.69 -17.66 -5.30
CA ASP A 239 13.33 -19.03 -4.93
C ASP A 239 12.14 -19.11 -3.94
N VAL A 240 11.50 -17.98 -3.57
CA VAL A 240 10.39 -17.95 -2.58
C VAL A 240 9.30 -18.99 -2.82
N ARG A 241 9.03 -19.33 -4.08
CA ARG A 241 8.02 -20.33 -4.49
C ARG A 241 8.42 -21.76 -4.15
N GLU A 242 9.65 -22.03 -3.75
CA GLU A 242 10.07 -23.34 -3.26
C GLU A 242 9.52 -23.60 -1.85
N LYS A 243 9.21 -22.54 -1.09
CA LYS A 243 8.67 -22.64 0.27
C LYS A 243 7.23 -22.18 0.39
N ALA A 244 6.87 -21.10 -0.30
CA ALA A 244 5.53 -20.55 -0.26
C ALA A 244 4.56 -21.42 -1.09
N SER A 245 3.37 -21.69 -0.56
CA SER A 245 2.30 -22.36 -1.32
C SER A 245 1.66 -21.43 -2.36
N LEU A 246 1.64 -20.13 -2.06
CA LEU A 246 1.11 -19.07 -2.91
C LEU A 246 2.04 -17.85 -2.84
N TYR A 247 2.39 -17.30 -4.01
CA TYR A 247 3.18 -16.08 -4.09
C TYR A 247 2.52 -15.06 -5.02
N LEU A 248 2.28 -13.86 -4.49
CA LEU A 248 1.84 -12.71 -5.25
C LEU A 248 2.98 -11.68 -5.34
N PRO A 249 3.58 -11.47 -6.53
CA PRO A 249 4.80 -10.66 -6.67
C PRO A 249 4.54 -9.15 -6.72
N THR A 250 3.32 -8.72 -7.05
CA THR A 250 2.99 -7.30 -7.24
C THR A 250 1.49 -7.06 -7.02
N ILE A 251 1.14 -6.01 -6.28
CA ILE A 251 -0.25 -5.55 -6.07
C ILE A 251 -0.62 -4.28 -6.84
N GLY A 252 0.34 -3.58 -7.46
CA GLY A 252 0.15 -2.21 -7.95
C GLY A 252 -1.05 -1.98 -8.88
N LYS A 253 -1.43 -2.98 -9.68
CA LYS A 253 -2.66 -2.92 -10.50
C LYS A 253 -3.92 -2.74 -9.65
N VAL A 254 -4.03 -3.49 -8.55
CA VAL A 254 -5.19 -3.40 -7.64
C VAL A 254 -5.22 -2.03 -6.98
N THR A 255 -4.07 -1.52 -6.53
CA THR A 255 -3.98 -0.19 -5.92
C THR A 255 -4.50 0.90 -6.83
N ILE A 256 -4.08 0.91 -8.10
CA ILE A 256 -4.56 1.92 -9.05
C ILE A 256 -6.05 1.75 -9.36
N MET A 257 -6.56 0.51 -9.46
CA MET A 257 -8.01 0.32 -9.61
C MET A 257 -8.78 0.82 -8.39
N MET A 258 -8.24 0.71 -7.18
CA MET A 258 -8.90 1.27 -5.98
C MET A 258 -8.89 2.80 -6.00
N LEU A 259 -7.78 3.39 -6.41
CA LEU A 259 -7.67 4.84 -6.55
C LEU A 259 -8.67 5.38 -7.59
N LEU A 260 -8.75 4.76 -8.76
CA LEU A 260 -9.68 5.16 -9.82
C LEU A 260 -11.14 4.88 -9.48
N ARG A 261 -11.42 4.00 -8.52
CA ARG A 261 -12.76 3.75 -7.99
C ARG A 261 -13.19 4.83 -6.99
N ASN A 262 -12.24 5.52 -6.35
CA ASN A 262 -12.51 6.62 -5.43
C ASN A 262 -12.73 7.96 -6.16
N LEU A 263 -12.32 8.03 -7.44
CA LEU A 263 -12.54 9.16 -8.34
C LEU A 263 -14.00 9.21 -8.81
#